data_AF-A0A7M6W623-F1
#
_entry.id   AF-A0A7M6W623-F1
#
_cell.length_a   1.000
_cell.length_b   1.000
_cell.length_c   1.000
_cell.angle_alpha   90.00
_cell.angle_beta   90.00
_cell.angle_gamma   90.00
#
_symmetry.space_group_name_H-M   'P 1'
#
loop_
_entity.id
_entity.type
_entity.pdbx_description
1 polymer ?
#
loop_
_entity_poly.entity_id
_entity_poly.type
_entity_poly.pdbx_seq_one_letter_code
_entity_poly.pdbx_strand_id
1 'polypeptide(L)'
;MASGPSYMLLCTLMLMIVREGVATSQFLNDFGLCIVDKGFTASAGDFMFTTDPVVERGSAASFIISQDGIKINDDGTYLFIIHRAGVIARDSQGSRPDPFLLKISNTPNVEIVDTGEESICTVHVLAELKRENIVSISIPSSLNTVPADENRPFIFSAFLLYHTPIVSFPRARQSAFSVNLNGVDLSVADSIIKSFAPPTVNIGDEFDRMTGVYTAPFEGLYMFHLAVTFSSEADGEGRAAVAFQTNGNTKAQVSDQVQSIPQVPAFRDIYTYYLPPQNSAITVAQNLNQGDKITLRNVIAVSGVRGSVTFVGYLLS
;
A
#
# COMPACT_ATOMS: atom_id res chain seq x y z
N MET A 1 -1.78 -13.61 -16.85
CA MET A 1 -1.12 -12.75 -17.85
C MET A 1 -0.92 -11.38 -17.25
N ALA A 2 0.22 -11.18 -16.60
CA ALA A 2 0.53 -9.99 -15.80
C ALA A 2 0.84 -8.77 -16.69
N SER A 3 0.15 -7.66 -16.43
CA SER A 3 0.30 -6.38 -17.12
C SER A 3 1.53 -5.61 -16.61
N GLY A 4 2.74 -6.05 -16.99
CA GLY A 4 3.99 -5.32 -16.69
C GLY A 4 4.07 -3.86 -17.20
N PRO A 5 3.46 -3.46 -18.34
CA PRO A 5 3.61 -2.09 -18.85
C PRO A 5 2.81 -1.01 -18.12
N SER A 6 1.72 -1.37 -17.42
CA SER A 6 0.76 -0.41 -16.86
C SER A 6 1.24 0.27 -15.57
N TYR A 7 2.08 -0.42 -14.78
CA TYR A 7 2.49 0.03 -13.44
C TYR A 7 3.68 1.00 -13.45
N MET A 8 4.65 0.75 -14.34
CA MET A 8 5.69 1.73 -14.68
C MET A 8 5.05 3.02 -15.20
N LEU A 9 3.94 2.93 -15.94
CA LEU A 9 3.20 4.10 -16.41
C LEU A 9 2.61 4.91 -15.24
N LEU A 10 2.14 4.29 -14.15
CA LEU A 10 1.56 5.00 -13.00
C LEU A 10 2.61 5.72 -12.15
N CYS A 11 3.75 5.07 -11.88
CA CYS A 11 4.91 5.73 -11.24
C CYS A 11 5.44 6.85 -12.14
N THR A 12 5.49 6.61 -13.45
CA THR A 12 5.85 7.63 -14.44
C THR A 12 4.78 8.72 -14.53
N LEU A 13 3.49 8.43 -14.33
CA LEU A 13 2.40 9.43 -14.37
C LEU A 13 2.45 10.32 -13.12
N MET A 14 2.68 9.74 -11.93
CA MET A 14 2.93 10.52 -10.71
C MET A 14 4.20 11.37 -10.86
N LEU A 15 5.27 10.80 -11.44
CA LEU A 15 6.49 11.54 -11.77
C LEU A 15 6.28 12.56 -12.90
N MET A 16 5.36 12.36 -13.84
CA MET A 16 5.03 13.29 -14.93
C MET A 16 4.12 14.42 -14.43
N ILE A 17 3.23 14.16 -13.47
CA ILE A 17 2.52 15.21 -12.73
C ILE A 17 3.54 16.10 -12.00
N VAL A 18 4.61 15.51 -11.45
CA VAL A 18 5.76 16.24 -10.88
C VAL A 18 6.64 16.92 -11.95
N ARG A 19 6.77 16.35 -13.16
CA ARG A 19 7.71 16.81 -14.21
C ARG A 19 7.13 17.88 -15.14
N GLU A 20 5.83 17.84 -15.44
CA GLU A 20 5.20 18.72 -16.44
C GLU A 20 4.48 19.95 -15.85
N GLY A 21 4.51 20.18 -14.53
CA GLY A 21 4.05 21.44 -13.94
C GLY A 21 2.57 21.76 -14.21
N VAL A 22 1.73 20.73 -14.44
CA VAL A 22 0.31 20.91 -14.76
C VAL A 22 -0.54 21.19 -13.50
N ALA A 23 0.03 21.08 -12.31
CA ALA A 23 -0.55 21.67 -11.11
C ALA A 23 0.20 22.95 -10.76
N THR A 24 -0.49 24.09 -10.80
CA THR A 24 -0.07 25.34 -10.16
C THR A 24 0.01 25.22 -8.64
N SER A 25 -0.22 24.03 -8.07
CA SER A 25 0.02 23.78 -6.65
C SER A 25 1.51 23.53 -6.43
N GLN A 26 2.11 24.31 -5.54
CA GLN A 26 3.49 24.13 -5.03
C GLN A 26 3.66 22.80 -4.25
N PHE A 27 2.70 21.88 -4.37
CA PHE A 27 2.40 20.83 -3.40
C PHE A 27 3.07 19.49 -3.70
N LEU A 28 3.45 19.26 -4.95
CA LEU A 28 4.20 18.08 -5.40
C LEU A 28 5.63 18.42 -5.87
N ASN A 29 6.04 19.69 -5.74
CA ASN A 29 7.34 20.15 -6.21
C ASN A 29 8.46 20.05 -5.18
N ASP A 30 8.14 19.79 -3.91
CA ASP A 30 9.11 19.96 -2.82
C ASP A 30 9.94 18.71 -2.54
N PHE A 31 9.37 17.49 -2.63
CA PHE A 31 10.16 16.26 -2.53
C PHE A 31 9.51 15.03 -3.17
N GLY A 32 10.33 14.26 -3.90
CA GLY A 32 9.97 12.96 -4.42
C GLY A 32 11.20 12.06 -4.56
N LEU A 33 11.08 10.84 -4.05
CA LEU A 33 12.08 9.78 -4.13
C LEU A 33 11.46 8.54 -4.77
N CYS A 34 12.16 7.91 -5.71
CA CYS A 34 11.77 6.62 -6.27
C CYS A 34 13.00 5.75 -6.52
N ILE A 35 13.02 4.58 -5.89
CA ILE A 35 14.02 3.53 -6.06
C ILE A 35 13.39 2.42 -6.88
N VAL A 36 14.07 1.99 -7.94
CA VAL A 36 13.64 0.86 -8.79
C VAL A 36 14.79 -0.13 -8.83
N ASP A 37 14.76 -1.10 -7.92
CA ASP A 37 15.86 -2.05 -7.74
C ASP A 37 15.58 -3.38 -8.46
N LYS A 38 16.31 -3.60 -9.55
CA LYS A 38 16.29 -4.83 -10.35
C LYS A 38 17.24 -5.90 -9.82
N GLY A 39 18.28 -5.48 -9.10
CA GLY A 39 19.27 -6.37 -8.49
C GLY A 39 18.90 -6.77 -7.07
N PHE A 40 17.68 -6.43 -6.63
CA PHE A 40 17.21 -6.65 -5.27
C PHE A 40 17.40 -8.10 -4.83
N THR A 41 18.28 -8.30 -3.86
CA THR A 41 18.46 -9.58 -3.16
C THR A 41 18.13 -9.41 -1.69
N ALA A 42 17.38 -10.35 -1.13
CA ALA A 42 17.00 -10.35 0.27
C ALA A 42 17.37 -11.69 0.92
N SER A 43 18.03 -11.65 2.08
CA SER A 43 18.26 -12.84 2.89
C SER A 43 18.05 -12.53 4.37
N ALA A 44 17.97 -13.56 5.22
CA ALA A 44 17.69 -13.41 6.64
C ALA A 44 18.63 -12.38 7.31
N GLY A 45 18.06 -11.23 7.70
CA GLY A 45 18.80 -10.15 8.38
C GLY A 45 19.57 -9.21 7.44
N ASP A 46 19.72 -9.54 6.16
CA ASP A 46 20.45 -8.74 5.18
C ASP A 46 19.51 -8.26 4.07
N PHE A 47 19.23 -6.95 4.11
CA PHE A 47 18.50 -6.19 3.09
C PHE A 47 19.48 -5.18 2.53
N MET A 48 19.77 -5.20 1.23
CA MET A 48 20.55 -4.14 0.59
C MET A 48 19.93 -3.73 -0.73
N PHE A 49 19.67 -2.44 -0.88
CA PHE A 49 19.38 -1.89 -2.20
C PHE A 49 20.67 -1.85 -3.04
N THR A 50 20.58 -2.30 -4.28
CA THR A 50 21.74 -2.39 -5.20
C THR A 50 21.88 -1.18 -6.11
N THR A 51 20.93 -0.26 -6.07
CA THR A 51 20.88 0.93 -6.92
C THR A 51 20.63 2.20 -6.11
N ASP A 52 21.17 3.30 -6.61
CA ASP A 52 20.74 4.64 -6.22
C ASP A 52 19.28 4.89 -6.68
N PRO A 53 18.59 5.86 -6.06
CA PRO A 53 17.26 6.29 -6.50
C PRO A 53 17.29 6.77 -7.96
N VAL A 54 16.31 6.34 -8.75
CA VAL A 54 16.14 6.79 -10.14
C VAL A 54 15.63 8.23 -10.17
N VAL A 55 14.90 8.64 -9.13
CA VAL A 55 14.48 10.02 -8.91
C VAL A 55 14.75 10.37 -7.45
N GLU A 56 15.45 11.47 -7.25
CA GLU A 56 15.54 12.18 -5.97
C GLU A 56 15.44 13.68 -6.29
N ARG A 57 14.35 14.29 -5.87
CA ARG A 57 14.12 15.74 -6.00
C ARG A 57 13.77 16.30 -4.65
N GLY A 58 14.26 17.51 -4.38
CA GLY A 58 14.05 18.15 -3.09
C GLY A 58 15.05 17.71 -2.03
N SER A 59 14.94 18.31 -0.85
CA SER A 59 15.80 18.01 0.29
C SER A 59 15.06 17.38 1.46
N ALA A 60 13.73 17.17 1.36
CA ALA A 60 12.90 16.81 2.50
C ALA A 60 13.17 15.40 3.05
N ALA A 61 13.68 14.50 2.23
CA ALA A 61 14.28 13.27 2.70
C ALA A 61 15.51 12.93 1.84
N SER A 62 16.27 11.94 2.26
CA SER A 62 17.43 11.45 1.51
C SER A 62 17.54 9.95 1.66
N PHE A 63 17.86 9.26 0.58
CA PHE A 63 18.14 7.83 0.65
C PHE A 63 19.54 7.58 1.21
N ILE A 64 19.64 6.67 2.18
CA ILE A 64 20.91 6.27 2.81
C ILE A 64 21.11 4.78 2.54
N ILE A 65 21.93 4.46 1.53
CA ILE A 65 22.27 3.08 1.17
C ILE A 65 22.80 2.31 2.40
N SER A 66 23.72 2.89 3.17
CA SER A 66 24.34 2.18 4.32
C SER A 66 23.39 1.88 5.48
N GLN A 67 22.17 2.40 5.45
CA GLN A 67 21.12 2.16 6.45
C GLN A 67 19.87 1.52 5.81
N ASP A 68 19.95 1.24 4.50
CA ASP A 68 18.91 0.72 3.64
C ASP A 68 17.54 1.35 3.89
N GLY A 69 17.56 2.69 3.95
CA GLY A 69 16.43 3.46 4.41
C GLY A 69 16.43 4.89 3.91
N ILE A 70 15.29 5.54 4.15
CA ILE A 70 15.03 6.93 3.83
C ILE A 70 15.14 7.71 5.14
N LYS A 71 16.08 8.64 5.20
CA LYS A 71 16.21 9.58 6.31
C LYS A 71 15.39 10.83 6.00
N ILE A 72 14.53 11.19 6.93
CA ILE A 72 13.72 12.40 6.87
C ILE A 72 14.57 13.61 7.28
N ASN A 73 14.56 14.66 6.46
CA ASN A 73 15.28 15.91 6.68
C ASN A 73 14.34 17.05 7.06
N ASP A 74 13.10 17.01 6.57
CA ASP A 74 12.06 18.00 6.88
C ASP A 74 10.85 17.33 7.56
N ASP A 75 10.33 17.98 8.60
CA ASP A 75 9.12 17.56 9.29
C ASP A 75 7.91 17.61 8.34
N GLY A 76 7.08 16.56 8.33
CA GLY A 76 5.91 16.56 7.47
C GLY A 76 5.13 15.24 7.41
N THR A 77 4.08 15.23 6.60
CA THR A 77 3.33 14.04 6.24
C THR A 77 3.89 13.44 4.96
N TYR A 78 4.34 12.20 5.01
CA TYR A 78 4.95 11.50 3.88
C TYR A 78 4.07 10.36 3.40
N LEU A 79 3.95 10.21 2.08
CA LEU A 79 3.35 9.07 1.41
C LEU A 79 4.44 8.09 0.99
N PHE A 80 4.32 6.85 1.44
CA PHE A 80 5.16 5.75 0.98
C PHE A 80 4.35 4.80 0.11
N ILE A 81 4.93 4.43 -1.03
CA ILE A 81 4.36 3.46 -1.97
C ILE A 81 5.39 2.38 -2.23
N ILE A 82 5.01 1.13 -2.00
CA ILE A 82 5.86 -0.03 -2.24
C ILE A 82 5.17 -0.94 -3.23
N HIS A 83 5.91 -1.38 -4.24
CA HIS A 83 5.55 -2.50 -5.08
C HIS A 83 6.63 -3.57 -4.96
N ARG A 84 6.25 -4.72 -4.43
CA ARG A 84 7.12 -5.89 -4.32
C ARG A 84 6.51 -7.02 -5.14
N ALA A 85 7.24 -7.54 -6.10
CA ALA A 85 6.82 -8.76 -6.76
C ALA A 85 6.76 -9.91 -5.75
N GLY A 86 5.68 -10.68 -5.81
CA GLY A 86 5.53 -11.89 -5.04
C GLY A 86 6.55 -12.94 -5.49
N VAL A 87 7.07 -13.63 -4.50
CA VAL A 87 7.97 -14.76 -4.65
C VAL A 87 7.25 -15.95 -4.00
N ILE A 88 7.66 -17.18 -4.25
CA ILE A 88 7.34 -18.26 -3.33
C ILE A 88 8.57 -18.39 -2.44
N ALA A 89 8.69 -17.48 -1.47
CA ALA A 89 9.70 -17.66 -0.44
C ALA A 89 9.27 -18.85 0.43
N ARG A 90 9.81 -20.03 0.13
CA ARG A 90 9.62 -21.19 1.00
C ARG A 90 10.45 -20.94 2.25
N ASP A 91 9.88 -21.03 3.44
CA ASP A 91 10.73 -21.31 4.59
C ASP A 91 11.23 -22.78 4.52
N SER A 92 12.23 -23.12 5.34
CA SER A 92 12.79 -24.49 5.39
C SER A 92 11.76 -25.60 5.72
N GLN A 93 10.53 -25.24 6.11
CA GLN A 93 9.47 -26.12 6.59
C GLN A 93 8.22 -26.11 5.68
N GLY A 94 8.23 -25.35 4.57
CA GLY A 94 7.08 -25.21 3.67
C GLY A 94 5.91 -24.38 4.22
N SER A 95 6.11 -23.62 5.30
CA SER A 95 5.08 -22.75 5.89
C SER A 95 5.09 -21.35 5.27
N ARG A 96 4.09 -20.54 5.64
CA ARG A 96 3.95 -19.13 5.22
C ARG A 96 5.22 -18.37 5.61
N PRO A 97 5.95 -17.73 4.67
CA PRO A 97 7.04 -16.83 5.04
C PRO A 97 6.47 -15.66 5.83
N ASP A 98 7.19 -15.25 6.88
CA ASP A 98 6.89 -13.99 7.55
C ASP A 98 6.92 -12.83 6.53
N PRO A 99 6.09 -11.78 6.71
CA PRO A 99 6.09 -10.65 5.79
C PRO A 99 7.35 -9.78 5.95
N PHE A 100 7.72 -9.06 4.90
CA PHE A 100 8.64 -7.94 5.07
C PHE A 100 7.89 -6.85 5.83
N LEU A 101 8.59 -6.07 6.63
CA LEU A 101 7.97 -5.00 7.41
C LEU A 101 8.55 -3.66 6.98
N LEU A 102 7.68 -2.74 6.57
CA LEU A 102 8.02 -1.34 6.48
C LEU A 102 8.03 -0.77 7.91
N LYS A 103 9.23 -0.42 8.37
CA LYS A 103 9.48 0.20 9.66
C LYS A 103 9.46 1.70 9.49
N ILE A 104 8.51 2.33 10.15
CA ILE A 104 8.36 3.77 10.19
C ILE A 104 8.34 4.18 11.67
N SER A 105 9.07 5.24 11.98
CA SER A 105 9.14 5.75 13.35
C SER A 105 7.74 6.12 13.86
N ASN A 106 7.39 5.65 15.06
CA ASN A 106 6.12 5.95 15.74
C ASN A 106 4.83 5.49 15.04
N THR A 107 4.90 4.62 14.03
CA THR A 107 3.73 3.95 13.47
C THR A 107 3.85 2.44 13.67
N PRO A 108 2.73 1.70 13.70
CA PRO A 108 2.78 0.24 13.59
C PRO A 108 3.53 -0.17 12.31
N ASN A 109 4.24 -1.29 12.39
CA ASN A 109 4.89 -1.88 11.23
C ASN A 109 3.83 -2.22 10.17
N VAL A 110 4.11 -1.90 8.91
CA VAL A 110 3.23 -2.25 7.79
C VAL A 110 3.75 -3.51 7.11
N GLU A 111 2.89 -4.53 7.01
CA GLU A 111 3.24 -5.81 6.37
C GLU A 111 3.26 -5.67 4.84
N ILE A 112 4.36 -6.10 4.24
CA ILE A 112 4.51 -6.33 2.81
C ILE A 112 4.52 -7.84 2.64
N VAL A 113 3.34 -8.40 2.37
CA VAL A 113 3.10 -9.84 2.32
C VAL A 113 3.66 -10.47 1.05
N ASP A 114 4.03 -11.75 1.14
CA ASP A 114 4.40 -12.51 -0.04
C ASP A 114 3.15 -13.02 -0.76
N THR A 115 2.95 -12.60 -2.01
CA THR A 115 1.72 -12.88 -2.78
C THR A 115 1.87 -14.03 -3.77
N GLY A 116 3.00 -14.75 -3.72
CA GLY A 116 3.29 -15.85 -4.64
C GLY A 116 3.86 -15.38 -5.98
N GLU A 117 4.42 -16.32 -6.73
CA GLU A 117 4.91 -16.08 -8.09
C GLU A 117 3.78 -15.52 -8.96
N GLU A 118 4.12 -14.58 -9.85
CA GLU A 118 3.20 -13.86 -10.74
C GLU A 118 2.28 -12.79 -10.12
N SER A 119 2.29 -12.60 -8.80
CA SER A 119 1.53 -11.54 -8.13
C SER A 119 2.44 -10.38 -7.68
N ILE A 120 1.86 -9.24 -7.31
CA ILE A 120 2.58 -8.07 -6.79
C ILE A 120 1.89 -7.62 -5.50
N CYS A 121 2.64 -7.53 -4.42
CA CYS A 121 2.19 -6.85 -3.21
C CYS A 121 2.36 -5.34 -3.39
N THR A 122 1.26 -4.60 -3.28
CA THR A 122 1.25 -3.14 -3.26
C THR A 122 0.83 -2.63 -1.89
N VAL A 123 1.62 -1.72 -1.33
CA VAL A 123 1.38 -1.09 -0.03
C VAL A 123 1.42 0.43 -0.19
N HIS A 124 0.46 1.11 0.44
CA HIS A 124 0.42 2.57 0.53
C HIS A 124 0.26 2.96 2.00
N VAL A 125 1.04 3.92 2.49
CA VAL A 125 0.88 4.41 3.86
C VAL A 125 1.23 5.89 3.95
N LEU A 126 0.43 6.64 4.71
CA LEU A 126 0.83 7.96 5.18
C LEU A 126 1.37 7.87 6.61
N ALA A 127 2.42 8.64 6.86
CA ALA A 127 2.98 8.82 8.19
C ALA A 127 3.37 10.27 8.42
N GLU A 128 3.13 10.77 9.63
CA GLU A 128 3.66 12.04 10.11
C GLU A 128 5.05 11.80 10.70
N LEU A 129 6.07 12.39 10.09
CA LEU A 129 7.46 12.16 10.42
C LEU A 129 8.16 13.45 10.82
N LYS A 130 9.14 13.26 11.69
CA LYS A 130 10.06 14.30 12.15
C LYS A 130 11.41 14.15 11.46
N ARG A 131 12.11 15.27 11.33
CA ARG A 131 13.51 15.28 10.95
C ARG A 131 14.31 14.26 11.77
N GLU A 132 15.26 13.61 11.10
CA GLU A 132 16.06 12.48 11.58
C GLU A 132 15.30 11.15 11.76
N ASN A 133 13.98 11.10 11.54
CA ASN A 133 13.30 9.80 11.47
C ASN A 133 13.84 8.99 10.29
N ILE A 134 13.93 7.68 10.47
CA ILE A 134 14.36 6.74 9.44
C ILE A 134 13.18 5.84 9.11
N VAL A 135 12.96 5.66 7.81
CA VAL A 135 12.03 4.68 7.26
C VAL A 135 12.83 3.61 6.55
N SER A 136 12.66 2.36 6.92
CA SER A 136 13.42 1.24 6.36
C SER A 136 12.56 0.00 6.18
N ILE A 137 13.09 -0.97 5.45
CA ILE A 137 12.44 -2.26 5.26
C ILE A 137 13.20 -3.29 6.09
N SER A 138 12.52 -4.01 6.96
CA SER A 138 13.10 -5.16 7.62
C SER A 138 12.63 -6.46 7.00
N ILE A 139 13.60 -7.30 6.70
CA ILE A 139 13.39 -8.67 6.26
C ILE A 139 13.26 -9.59 7.49
N PRO A 140 12.34 -10.56 7.49
CA PRO A 140 12.25 -11.53 8.56
C PRO A 140 13.44 -12.50 8.56
N SER A 141 13.88 -12.88 9.76
CA SER A 141 15.00 -13.83 9.94
C SER A 141 14.69 -15.24 9.45
N SER A 142 13.42 -15.57 9.24
CA SER A 142 12.94 -16.85 8.70
C SER A 142 13.04 -16.94 7.17
N LEU A 143 13.38 -15.83 6.48
CA LEU A 143 13.39 -15.77 5.04
C LEU A 143 14.58 -16.53 4.43
N ASN A 144 14.30 -17.49 3.55
CA ASN A 144 15.29 -18.03 2.63
C ASN A 144 15.63 -17.02 1.53
N THR A 145 16.87 -17.05 1.02
CA THR A 145 17.34 -16.08 0.02
C THR A 145 16.34 -15.88 -1.13
N VAL A 146 15.88 -14.65 -1.29
CA VAL A 146 15.10 -14.19 -2.43
C VAL A 146 16.09 -13.76 -3.51
N PRO A 147 16.17 -14.48 -4.64
CA PRO A 147 17.07 -14.11 -5.73
C PRO A 147 16.56 -12.84 -6.42
N ALA A 148 17.49 -12.10 -7.02
CA ALA A 148 17.15 -10.96 -7.86
C ALA A 148 16.33 -11.40 -9.08
N ASP A 149 15.36 -10.57 -9.45
CA ASP A 149 14.57 -10.74 -10.68
C ASP A 149 14.55 -9.42 -11.44
N GLU A 150 15.38 -9.33 -12.48
CA GLU A 150 15.52 -8.13 -13.29
C GLU A 150 14.23 -7.72 -14.01
N ASN A 151 13.29 -8.66 -14.20
CA ASN A 151 12.01 -8.42 -14.85
C ASN A 151 10.93 -7.93 -13.88
N ARG A 152 11.16 -8.08 -12.56
CA ARG A 152 10.19 -7.78 -11.51
C ARG A 152 10.86 -6.98 -10.39
N PRO A 153 11.23 -5.71 -10.65
CA PRO A 153 11.98 -4.90 -9.69
C PRO A 153 11.20 -4.63 -8.42
N PHE A 154 11.93 -4.44 -7.32
CA PHE A 154 11.40 -3.85 -6.11
C PHE A 154 11.30 -2.33 -6.30
N ILE A 155 10.11 -1.77 -6.07
CA ILE A 155 9.88 -0.32 -6.20
C ILE A 155 9.56 0.25 -4.82
N PHE A 156 10.32 1.27 -4.41
CA PHE A 156 10.07 2.03 -3.19
C PHE A 156 10.04 3.52 -3.49
N SER A 157 8.88 4.13 -3.31
CA SER A 157 8.67 5.56 -3.53
C SER A 157 8.28 6.27 -2.24
N ALA A 158 8.74 7.51 -2.09
CA ALA A 158 8.37 8.40 -1.00
C ALA A 158 8.10 9.81 -1.52
N PHE A 159 7.04 10.45 -1.03
CA PHE A 159 6.66 11.82 -1.38
C PHE A 159 6.35 12.61 -0.11
N LEU A 160 6.83 13.85 -0.04
CA LEU A 160 6.33 14.78 0.98
C LEU A 160 4.98 15.31 0.51
N LEU A 161 3.94 15.07 1.31
CA LEU A 161 2.59 15.57 1.05
C LEU A 161 2.37 16.94 1.72
N TYR A 162 2.73 17.08 3.00
CA TYR A 162 2.49 18.30 3.78
C TYR A 162 3.70 18.65 4.66
N HIS A 163 4.23 19.87 4.56
CA HIS A 163 5.27 20.38 5.48
C HIS A 163 4.72 20.67 6.88
N THR A 164 5.57 20.53 7.90
CA THR A 164 5.30 20.93 9.29
C THR A 164 6.48 21.74 9.86
N PRO A 165 6.28 22.88 10.56
CA PRO A 165 5.00 23.56 10.75
C PRO A 165 4.52 24.20 9.45
N ILE A 166 3.20 24.35 9.32
CA ILE A 166 2.56 24.97 8.15
C ILE A 166 2.97 26.44 8.10
N VAL A 167 4.00 26.79 7.31
CA VAL A 167 4.61 28.13 7.31
C VAL A 167 3.99 29.13 6.32
N SER A 168 2.80 28.86 5.76
CA SER A 168 2.11 29.87 4.95
C SER A 168 0.58 29.77 4.96
N PHE A 169 -0.07 30.90 5.26
CA PHE A 169 -1.51 31.15 5.10
C PHE A 169 -1.72 32.09 3.89
N PRO A 170 -2.88 32.01 3.19
CA PRO A 170 -4.19 31.77 3.79
C PRO A 170 -4.88 30.45 3.37
N ARG A 171 -5.22 29.63 4.38
CA ARG A 171 -6.13 28.45 4.39
C ARG A 171 -5.48 27.14 3.96
N ALA A 172 -4.79 26.47 4.88
CA ALA A 172 -4.35 25.09 4.75
C ALA A 172 -5.56 24.14 4.60
N ARG A 173 -6.07 24.00 3.36
CA ARG A 173 -6.98 22.94 2.97
C ARG A 173 -6.16 21.65 2.92
N GLN A 174 -5.96 21.04 4.07
CA GLN A 174 -5.33 19.73 4.20
C GLN A 174 -6.39 18.78 4.69
N SER A 175 -6.44 17.61 4.06
CA SER A 175 -7.24 16.50 4.54
C SER A 175 -6.57 15.25 4.01
N ALA A 176 -6.20 14.37 4.93
CA ALA A 176 -5.60 13.11 4.57
C ALA A 176 -5.81 12.08 5.67
N PHE A 177 -5.94 10.83 5.26
CA PHE A 177 -6.04 9.72 6.19
C PHE A 177 -5.26 8.51 5.67
N SER A 178 -4.82 7.68 6.61
CA SER A 178 -4.21 6.37 6.33
C SER A 178 -4.72 5.39 7.36
N VAL A 179 -5.43 4.36 6.90
CA VAL A 179 -6.05 3.34 7.74
C VAL A 179 -5.79 1.95 7.22
N ASN A 180 -5.77 1.00 8.15
CA ASN A 180 -5.69 -0.42 7.87
C ASN A 180 -6.80 -1.19 8.61
N LEU A 181 -7.18 -2.32 8.04
CA LEU A 181 -8.09 -3.28 8.66
C LEU A 181 -7.63 -4.69 8.31
N ASN A 182 -7.31 -5.48 9.33
CA ASN A 182 -6.90 -6.87 9.16
C ASN A 182 -8.06 -7.80 9.49
N GLY A 183 -8.13 -8.93 8.79
CA GLY A 183 -9.15 -9.96 9.03
C GLY A 183 -10.57 -9.51 8.70
N VAL A 184 -10.74 -8.65 7.68
CA VAL A 184 -12.09 -8.32 7.18
C VAL A 184 -12.75 -9.58 6.64
N ASP A 185 -13.96 -9.85 7.10
CA ASP A 185 -14.78 -10.92 6.55
C ASP A 185 -15.34 -10.49 5.20
N LEU A 186 -14.89 -11.15 4.13
CA LEU A 186 -15.32 -10.89 2.76
C LEU A 186 -16.37 -11.89 2.29
N SER A 187 -16.98 -12.66 3.20
CA SER A 187 -18.04 -13.63 2.89
C SER A 187 -19.44 -13.01 2.79
N VAL A 188 -19.62 -11.77 3.25
CA VAL A 188 -20.91 -11.06 3.19
C VAL A 188 -20.91 -10.02 2.08
N ALA A 189 -21.63 -10.30 0.99
CA ALA A 189 -21.80 -9.37 -0.13
C ALA A 189 -22.60 -8.12 0.28
N ASP A 190 -22.39 -7.04 -0.45
CA ASP A 190 -23.09 -5.76 -0.30
C ASP A 190 -22.98 -5.14 1.10
N SER A 191 -21.86 -5.37 1.77
CA SER A 191 -21.56 -4.82 3.09
C SER A 191 -20.52 -3.70 3.00
N ILE A 192 -20.76 -2.61 3.74
CA ILE A 192 -19.74 -1.55 3.92
C ILE A 192 -18.65 -2.11 4.83
N ILE A 193 -17.40 -1.93 4.42
CA ILE A 193 -16.23 -2.24 5.25
C ILE A 193 -16.09 -1.13 6.30
N LYS A 194 -16.03 -1.53 7.57
CA LYS A 194 -16.07 -0.65 8.74
C LYS A 194 -15.17 -1.18 9.86
N SER A 195 -15.11 -0.45 10.98
CA SER A 195 -14.32 -0.83 12.16
C SER A 195 -12.82 -0.93 11.89
N PHE A 196 -12.27 0.05 11.17
CA PHE A 196 -10.83 0.16 10.92
C PHE A 196 -10.05 0.33 12.24
N ALA A 197 -8.78 -0.06 12.20
CA ALA A 197 -7.85 0.29 13.26
C ALA A 197 -7.76 1.82 13.42
N PRO A 198 -7.28 2.34 14.56
CA PRO A 198 -6.97 3.75 14.68
C PRO A 198 -6.08 4.22 13.51
N PRO A 199 -6.46 5.31 12.81
CA PRO A 199 -5.68 5.79 11.68
C PRO A 199 -4.24 6.15 12.09
N THR A 200 -3.27 5.87 11.22
CA THR A 200 -1.89 6.38 11.43
C THR A 200 -1.80 7.86 11.12
N VAL A 201 -2.66 8.36 10.23
CA VAL A 201 -2.84 9.77 9.89
C VAL A 201 -4.35 9.99 9.72
N ASN A 202 -4.88 11.11 10.23
CA ASN A 202 -6.27 11.54 10.04
C ASN A 202 -6.37 13.07 10.13
N ILE A 203 -5.63 13.77 9.29
CA ILE A 203 -5.58 15.24 9.28
C ILE A 203 -6.96 15.76 8.92
N GLY A 204 -7.57 16.53 9.83
CA GLY A 204 -8.92 17.09 9.70
C GLY A 204 -10.03 16.21 10.27
N ASP A 205 -9.69 14.99 10.73
CA ASP A 205 -10.60 14.03 11.35
C ASP A 205 -11.79 13.61 10.46
N GLU A 206 -11.63 13.61 9.14
CA GLU A 206 -12.73 13.33 8.21
C GLU A 206 -12.99 11.86 7.90
N PHE A 207 -12.06 10.97 8.28
CA PHE A 207 -12.30 9.52 8.23
C PHE A 207 -12.86 9.01 9.57
N ASP A 208 -14.09 8.53 9.56
CA ASP A 208 -14.67 7.83 10.70
C ASP A 208 -14.37 6.34 10.64
N ARG A 209 -13.43 5.89 11.47
CA ARG A 209 -13.00 4.48 11.53
C ARG A 209 -14.10 3.51 11.93
N MET A 210 -15.10 3.96 12.68
CA MET A 210 -16.18 3.08 13.15
C MET A 210 -17.19 2.80 12.05
N THR A 211 -17.44 3.79 11.18
CA THR A 211 -18.37 3.64 10.05
C THR A 211 -17.68 3.28 8.74
N GLY A 212 -16.36 3.49 8.62
CA GLY A 212 -15.60 3.30 7.39
C GLY A 212 -15.89 4.37 6.33
N VAL A 213 -16.39 5.53 6.76
CA VAL A 213 -16.82 6.62 5.88
C VAL A 213 -15.82 7.77 5.97
N TYR A 214 -15.30 8.18 4.83
CA TYR A 214 -14.62 9.47 4.68
C TYR A 214 -15.62 10.50 4.17
N THR A 215 -15.65 11.69 4.75
CA THR A 215 -16.52 12.80 4.30
C THR A 215 -15.66 13.98 3.83
N ALA A 216 -15.71 14.31 2.55
CA ALA A 216 -14.89 15.37 1.98
C ALA A 216 -15.14 16.72 2.69
N PRO A 217 -14.13 17.34 3.34
CA PRO A 217 -14.30 18.61 4.04
C PRO A 217 -14.35 19.80 3.08
N PHE A 218 -13.71 19.66 1.92
CA PHE A 218 -13.59 20.71 0.90
C PHE A 218 -13.96 20.17 -0.47
N GLU A 219 -14.47 21.04 -1.33
CA GLU A 219 -14.48 20.78 -2.76
C GLU A 219 -13.04 20.77 -3.29
N GLY A 220 -12.70 19.77 -4.10
CA GLY A 220 -11.37 19.64 -4.69
C GLY A 220 -11.10 18.27 -5.31
N LEU A 221 -9.90 18.11 -5.84
CA LEU A 221 -9.38 16.86 -6.37
C LEU A 221 -8.70 16.05 -5.25
N TYR A 222 -9.22 14.85 -5.00
CA TYR A 222 -8.66 13.93 -4.03
C TYR A 222 -8.02 12.73 -4.72
N MET A 223 -6.99 12.18 -4.10
CA MET A 223 -6.35 10.93 -4.48
C MET A 223 -6.65 9.88 -3.42
N PHE A 224 -7.04 8.68 -3.86
CA PHE A 224 -7.30 7.54 -2.99
C PHE A 224 -6.53 6.33 -3.47
N HIS A 225 -5.86 5.66 -2.54
CA HIS A 225 -5.16 4.41 -2.77
C HIS A 225 -5.83 3.32 -1.96
N LEU A 226 -6.28 2.28 -2.64
CA LEU A 226 -6.88 1.10 -2.05
C LEU A 226 -6.02 -0.09 -2.38
N ALA A 227 -5.59 -0.85 -1.38
CA ALA A 227 -5.00 -2.16 -1.55
C ALA A 227 -5.75 -3.17 -0.68
N VAL A 228 -6.12 -4.30 -1.26
CA VAL A 228 -6.79 -5.40 -0.57
C VAL A 228 -6.01 -6.68 -0.82
N THR A 229 -5.62 -7.32 0.27
CA THR A 229 -5.03 -8.66 0.27
C THR A 229 -6.13 -9.66 0.59
N PHE A 230 -6.42 -10.57 -0.33
CA PHE A 230 -7.41 -11.64 -0.23
C PHE A 230 -6.74 -12.95 0.19
N SER A 231 -7.29 -13.62 1.20
CA SER A 231 -6.77 -14.88 1.75
C SER A 231 -7.89 -15.91 1.86
N SER A 232 -7.61 -17.15 1.46
CA SER A 232 -8.51 -18.29 1.65
C SER A 232 -8.42 -18.85 3.08
N GLU A 233 -9.56 -19.21 3.65
CA GLU A 233 -9.68 -20.06 4.85
C GLU A 233 -10.29 -21.41 4.45
N ALA A 234 -9.53 -22.49 4.68
CA ALA A 234 -9.86 -23.92 4.59
C ALA A 234 -10.50 -24.44 3.27
N ASP A 235 -11.54 -23.80 2.75
CA ASP A 235 -12.33 -24.18 1.57
C ASP A 235 -12.76 -22.96 0.70
N GLY A 236 -12.31 -21.74 1.03
CA GLY A 236 -12.71 -20.54 0.31
C GLY A 236 -12.10 -20.44 -1.09
N GLU A 237 -12.90 -20.70 -2.13
CA GLU A 237 -12.51 -20.53 -3.53
C GLU A 237 -13.54 -19.70 -4.27
N GLY A 238 -13.04 -18.75 -5.07
CA GLY A 238 -13.89 -17.92 -5.91
C GLY A 238 -13.34 -16.53 -6.08
N ARG A 239 -14.15 -15.68 -6.70
CA ARG A 239 -13.79 -14.29 -6.92
C ARG A 239 -14.33 -13.41 -5.80
N ALA A 240 -13.45 -12.70 -5.10
CA ALA A 240 -13.84 -11.67 -4.15
C ALA A 240 -13.57 -10.27 -4.71
N ALA A 241 -14.38 -9.28 -4.35
CA ALA A 241 -14.20 -7.91 -4.84
C ALA A 241 -14.66 -6.84 -3.85
N VAL A 242 -13.84 -5.79 -3.73
CA VAL A 242 -14.13 -4.61 -2.93
C VAL A 242 -14.23 -3.39 -3.84
N ALA A 243 -15.38 -2.72 -3.81
CA ALA A 243 -15.65 -1.51 -4.54
C ALA A 243 -15.27 -0.26 -3.73
N PHE A 244 -14.63 0.67 -4.42
CA PHE A 244 -14.52 2.07 -4.00
C PHE A 244 -15.77 2.83 -4.49
N GLN A 245 -16.46 3.49 -3.57
CA GLN A 245 -17.71 4.18 -3.87
C GLN A 245 -17.66 5.66 -3.49
N THR A 246 -18.34 6.48 -4.29
CA THR A 246 -18.65 7.88 -3.98
C THR A 246 -20.15 8.05 -3.90
N ASN A 247 -20.65 8.49 -2.75
CA ASN A 247 -22.09 8.65 -2.49
C ASN A 247 -22.90 7.39 -2.83
N GLY A 248 -22.36 6.21 -2.50
CA GLY A 248 -22.98 4.90 -2.79
C GLY A 248 -22.82 4.41 -4.23
N ASN A 249 -22.26 5.21 -5.14
CA ASN A 249 -22.02 4.78 -6.52
C ASN A 249 -20.61 4.22 -6.67
N THR A 250 -20.48 2.99 -7.16
CA THR A 250 -19.18 2.37 -7.48
C THR A 250 -18.45 3.17 -8.55
N LYS A 251 -17.21 3.59 -8.26
CA LYS A 251 -16.33 4.27 -9.22
C LYS A 251 -15.24 3.35 -9.73
N ALA A 252 -14.75 2.47 -8.87
CA ALA A 252 -13.74 1.48 -9.20
C ALA A 252 -13.85 0.30 -8.23
N GLN A 253 -13.16 -0.80 -8.53
CA GLN A 253 -13.12 -1.97 -7.67
C GLN A 253 -11.78 -2.69 -7.82
N VAL A 254 -11.34 -3.30 -6.73
CA VAL A 254 -10.30 -4.34 -6.71
C VAL A 254 -10.98 -5.69 -6.64
N SER A 255 -10.43 -6.68 -7.33
CA SER A 255 -10.94 -8.05 -7.27
C SER A 255 -9.83 -9.03 -7.56
N ASP A 256 -9.91 -10.21 -6.95
CA ASP A 256 -9.01 -11.30 -7.29
C ASP A 256 -9.69 -12.66 -7.22
N GLN A 257 -9.08 -13.65 -7.88
CA GLN A 257 -9.46 -15.06 -7.79
C GLN A 257 -8.71 -15.69 -6.63
N VAL A 258 -9.45 -15.99 -5.57
CA VAL A 258 -8.94 -16.71 -4.40
C VAL A 258 -8.99 -18.21 -4.70
N GLN A 259 -7.85 -18.88 -4.53
CA GLN A 259 -7.72 -20.33 -4.73
C GLN A 259 -8.05 -21.07 -3.43
N SER A 260 -8.48 -22.33 -3.54
CA SER A 260 -8.58 -23.25 -2.39
C SER A 260 -7.28 -24.02 -2.18
N ILE A 261 -7.07 -24.52 -0.96
CA ILE A 261 -6.02 -25.50 -0.68
C ILE A 261 -6.46 -26.84 -1.31
N PRO A 262 -5.64 -27.48 -2.17
CA PRO A 262 -5.99 -28.80 -2.71
C PRO A 262 -6.18 -29.80 -1.56
N GLN A 263 -7.38 -30.36 -1.40
CA GLN A 263 -7.59 -31.42 -0.41
C GLN A 263 -6.89 -32.70 -0.87
N VAL A 264 -5.80 -33.06 -0.20
CA VAL A 264 -5.11 -34.34 -0.46
C VAL A 264 -5.82 -35.45 0.34
N PRO A 265 -6.17 -36.61 -0.27
CA PRO A 265 -6.77 -37.72 0.46
C PRO A 265 -5.85 -38.22 1.58
N ALA A 266 -6.46 -38.54 2.72
CA ALA A 266 -5.88 -38.67 4.07
C ALA A 266 -4.81 -39.77 4.32
N PHE A 267 -3.99 -40.14 3.32
CA PHE A 267 -3.09 -41.31 3.41
C PHE A 267 -1.60 -41.06 3.11
N ARG A 268 -1.15 -39.80 3.00
CA ARG A 268 0.28 -39.46 2.97
C ARG A 268 0.50 -38.18 3.76
N ASP A 269 1.69 -38.06 4.33
CA ASP A 269 2.16 -37.01 5.23
C ASP A 269 1.51 -35.64 4.97
N ILE A 270 1.02 -35.00 6.05
CA ILE A 270 0.35 -33.70 6.01
C ILE A 270 1.38 -32.63 5.65
N TYR A 271 1.61 -32.42 4.35
CA TYR A 271 2.21 -31.18 3.88
C TYR A 271 1.15 -30.09 3.99
N THR A 272 1.30 -29.18 4.96
CA THR A 272 0.52 -27.94 4.97
C THR A 272 0.89 -27.13 3.73
N TYR A 273 0.06 -27.18 2.70
CA TYR A 273 0.27 -26.37 1.50
C TYR A 273 0.02 -24.91 1.85
N TYR A 274 1.07 -24.10 1.86
CA TYR A 274 0.92 -22.65 1.93
C TYR A 274 0.31 -22.14 0.63
N LEU A 275 -0.86 -21.52 0.72
CA LEU A 275 -1.45 -20.79 -0.37
C LEU A 275 -1.19 -19.30 -0.18
N PRO A 276 -0.41 -18.65 -1.06
CA PRO A 276 -0.11 -17.24 -0.91
C PRO A 276 -1.38 -16.40 -1.12
N PRO A 277 -1.59 -15.37 -0.29
CA PRO A 277 -2.70 -14.46 -0.48
C PRO A 277 -2.53 -13.63 -1.78
N GLN A 278 -3.64 -13.16 -2.33
CA GLN A 278 -3.63 -12.35 -3.55
C GLN A 278 -3.79 -10.87 -3.19
N ASN A 279 -2.92 -9.99 -3.70
CA ASN A 279 -3.04 -8.55 -3.48
C ASN A 279 -3.54 -7.85 -4.74
N SER A 280 -4.59 -7.05 -4.58
CA SER A 280 -5.13 -6.22 -5.65
C SER A 280 -5.22 -4.78 -5.16
N ALA A 281 -4.74 -3.84 -5.97
CA ALA A 281 -4.69 -2.44 -5.60
C ALA A 281 -5.15 -1.53 -6.75
N ILE A 282 -5.78 -0.42 -6.41
CA ILE A 282 -6.12 0.68 -7.33
C ILE A 282 -5.71 2.03 -6.74
N THR A 283 -5.50 2.98 -7.64
CA THR A 283 -5.43 4.42 -7.30
C THR A 283 -6.56 5.13 -8.06
N VAL A 284 -7.29 6.00 -7.36
CA VAL A 284 -8.43 6.75 -7.91
C VAL A 284 -8.21 8.24 -7.66
N ALA A 285 -8.20 9.03 -8.73
CA ALA A 285 -8.31 10.48 -8.65
C ALA A 285 -9.78 10.87 -8.81
N GLN A 286 -10.35 11.61 -7.86
CA GLN A 286 -11.77 11.94 -7.83
C GLN A 286 -11.98 13.38 -7.39
N ASN A 287 -12.65 14.18 -8.23
CA ASN A 287 -13.19 15.46 -7.81
C ASN A 287 -14.39 15.21 -6.88
N LEU A 288 -14.36 15.80 -5.70
CA LEU A 288 -15.41 15.71 -4.70
C LEU A 288 -15.94 17.11 -4.38
N ASN A 289 -17.24 17.18 -4.11
CA ASN A 289 -17.83 18.33 -3.45
C ASN A 289 -17.69 18.18 -1.94
N GLN A 290 -17.76 19.31 -1.22
CA GLN A 290 -17.87 19.27 0.23
C GLN A 290 -19.09 18.44 0.67
N GLY A 291 -18.86 17.50 1.58
CA GLY A 291 -19.88 16.58 2.10
C GLY A 291 -20.05 15.28 1.30
N ASP A 292 -19.38 15.12 0.15
CA ASP A 292 -19.36 13.85 -0.57
C ASP A 292 -18.72 12.77 0.31
N LYS A 293 -19.28 11.55 0.24
CA LYS A 293 -18.88 10.42 1.06
C LYS A 293 -18.14 9.39 0.25
N ILE A 294 -17.00 8.94 0.74
CA ILE A 294 -16.25 7.81 0.22
C ILE A 294 -16.39 6.63 1.16
N THR A 295 -16.71 5.46 0.59
CA THR A 295 -16.85 4.20 1.32
C THR A 295 -16.25 3.05 0.54
N LEU A 296 -15.79 2.03 1.26
CA LEU A 296 -15.43 0.74 0.69
C LEU A 296 -16.55 -0.27 0.91
N ARG A 297 -16.92 -1.01 -0.13
CA ARG A 297 -18.00 -1.99 -0.07
C ARG A 297 -17.55 -3.34 -0.61
N ASN A 298 -17.77 -4.41 0.14
CA ASN A 298 -17.64 -5.75 -0.40
C ASN A 298 -18.78 -5.99 -1.40
N VAL A 299 -18.48 -6.21 -2.68
CA VAL A 299 -19.49 -6.32 -3.75
C VAL A 299 -19.56 -7.71 -4.37
N ILE A 300 -18.49 -8.50 -4.25
CA ILE A 300 -18.53 -9.93 -4.58
C ILE A 300 -17.92 -10.66 -3.39
N ALA A 301 -18.72 -11.54 -2.80
CA ALA A 301 -18.35 -12.27 -1.61
C ALA A 301 -18.23 -13.76 -1.89
N VAL A 302 -17.30 -14.38 -1.17
CA VAL A 302 -17.02 -15.82 -1.24
C VAL A 302 -16.91 -16.33 0.19
N SER A 303 -17.62 -17.42 0.48
CA SER A 303 -17.54 -18.07 1.79
C SER A 303 -16.10 -18.51 2.07
N GLY A 304 -15.62 -18.32 3.30
CA GLY A 304 -14.26 -18.70 3.67
C GLY A 304 -13.17 -17.81 3.06
N VAL A 305 -13.49 -16.59 2.61
CA VAL A 305 -12.48 -15.60 2.22
C VAL A 305 -12.41 -14.48 3.23
N ARG A 306 -11.20 -14.19 3.71
CA ARG A 306 -10.90 -13.01 4.51
C ARG A 306 -9.98 -12.08 3.76
N GLY A 307 -9.88 -10.85 4.22
CA GLY A 307 -8.93 -9.91 3.66
C GLY A 307 -8.22 -9.04 4.69
N SER A 308 -7.23 -8.32 4.19
CA SER A 308 -6.66 -7.16 4.86
C SER A 308 -6.73 -5.96 3.90
N VAL A 309 -7.14 -4.81 4.41
CA VAL A 309 -7.38 -3.60 3.62
C VAL A 309 -6.42 -2.52 4.09
N THR A 310 -5.75 -1.87 3.15
CA THR A 310 -5.06 -0.59 3.36
C THR A 310 -5.76 0.45 2.53
N PHE A 311 -6.16 1.56 3.17
CA PHE A 311 -6.89 2.62 2.51
C PHE A 311 -6.31 3.98 2.90
N VAL A 312 -5.82 4.69 1.90
CA VAL A 312 -5.19 6.00 2.03
C VAL A 312 -5.94 6.99 1.17
N GLY A 313 -6.19 8.19 1.67
CA GLY A 313 -6.78 9.27 0.90
C GLY A 313 -6.17 10.61 1.28
N TYR A 314 -6.07 11.52 0.31
CA TYR A 314 -5.61 12.89 0.55
C TYR A 314 -6.13 13.91 -0.47
N LEU A 315 -6.30 15.15 -0.03
CA LEU A 315 -6.62 16.30 -0.88
C LEU A 315 -5.36 16.76 -1.63
N LEU A 316 -5.48 16.94 -2.93
CA LEU A 316 -4.41 17.42 -3.81
C LEU A 316 -4.55 18.91 -4.19
N SER A 317 -5.77 19.37 -4.51
CA SER A 317 -6.05 20.77 -4.89
C SER A 317 -7.51 21.15 -4.72
#